data_AF-H3H5J3-F1
#
_entry.id   AF-H3H5J3-F1
#
_cell.length_a   1.000
_cell.length_b   1.000
_cell.length_c   1.000
_cell.angle_alpha   90.00
_cell.angle_beta   90.00
_cell.angle_gamma   90.00
#
_symmetry.space_group_name_H-M   'P 1'
#
loop_
_entity.id
_entity.type
_entity.pdbx_description
1 polymer ?
#
loop_
_entity_poly.entity_id
_entity_poly.type
_entity_poly.pdbx_seq_one_letter_code
_entity_poly.pdbx_strand_id
1 'polypeptide(L)'
;MSATVLARKEFESLTSSERMVIEMPGPSITSWMHLGIRVKRGDPTTLSALQTPGFPDYAPNRFDLDLLKARCDGQELGVFLDTMPWRKMLDELPRELYFHKLEDLDDEALNALDDWMDFVCGNFRAIWDILHWLTLDRSSDAPPGFRKKALALQKKLSTKLSSTIWNEPGVWKFLNKICHWILMDKQHFTRDFRMLLVAGADGTSGLP
;
A
#
# COMPACT_ATOMS: atom_id res chain seq x y z
N MET A 1 -18.17 18.23 -1.20
CA MET A 1 -17.68 16.85 -0.89
C MET A 1 -18.47 16.34 0.30
N SER A 2 -18.97 15.11 0.22
CA SER A 2 -19.70 14.47 1.33
C SER A 2 -18.71 14.00 2.39
N ALA A 3 -18.92 14.38 3.65
CA ALA A 3 -18.02 14.07 4.75
C ALA A 3 -18.79 13.75 6.04
N THR A 4 -18.23 12.86 6.85
CA THR A 4 -18.72 12.54 8.21
C THR A 4 -18.64 13.76 9.12
N VAL A 5 -19.30 13.69 10.29
CA VAL A 5 -19.26 14.76 11.27
C VAL A 5 -17.84 14.98 11.80
N LEU A 6 -17.10 13.90 12.09
CA LEU A 6 -15.73 14.00 12.60
C LEU A 6 -14.77 14.58 11.56
N ALA A 7 -14.91 14.24 10.27
CA ALA A 7 -14.04 14.80 9.23
C ALA A 7 -14.24 16.29 8.96
N ARG A 8 -15.34 16.89 9.45
CA ARG A 8 -15.60 18.33 9.35
C ARG A 8 -15.02 19.13 10.52
N LYS A 9 -14.60 18.45 11.58
CA LYS A 9 -13.95 19.08 12.73
C LYS A 9 -12.49 19.38 12.41
N GLU A 10 -11.97 20.45 13.00
CA GLU A 10 -10.54 20.69 13.05
C GLU A 10 -9.89 19.72 14.04
N PHE A 11 -8.63 19.32 13.78
CA PHE A 11 -7.95 18.30 14.57
C PHE A 11 -7.84 18.68 16.06
N GLU A 12 -7.62 19.96 16.34
CA GLU A 12 -7.50 20.55 17.67
C GLU A 12 -8.82 20.44 18.46
N SER A 13 -9.95 20.39 17.75
CA SER A 13 -11.28 20.27 18.35
C SER A 13 -11.72 18.82 18.63
N LEU A 14 -10.93 17.83 18.19
CA LEU A 14 -11.20 16.42 18.45
C LEU A 14 -10.79 16.06 19.90
N THR A 15 -11.71 15.42 20.61
CA THR A 15 -11.42 14.77 21.89
C THR A 15 -10.45 13.60 21.72
N SER A 16 -9.78 13.18 22.80
CA SER A 16 -8.93 12.00 22.80
C SER A 16 -9.66 10.75 22.30
N SER A 17 -10.91 10.55 22.69
CA SER A 17 -11.75 9.44 22.22
C SER A 17 -12.06 9.52 20.73
N GLU A 18 -12.35 10.71 20.20
CA GLU A 18 -12.63 10.88 18.76
C GLU A 18 -11.40 10.64 17.89
N ARG A 19 -10.20 10.93 18.41
CA ARG A 19 -8.93 10.62 17.72
C ARG A 19 -8.64 9.13 17.62
N MET A 20 -9.34 8.29 18.39
CA MET A 20 -9.19 6.82 18.33
C MET A 20 -10.26 6.14 17.46
N VAL A 21 -11.14 6.90 16.82
CA VAL A 21 -12.22 6.34 16.00
C VAL A 21 -11.72 5.97 14.61
N ILE A 22 -12.09 4.77 14.14
CA ILE A 22 -12.01 4.38 12.73
C ILE A 22 -13.43 4.43 12.16
N GLU A 23 -13.75 5.46 11.39
CA GLU A 23 -15.06 5.56 10.74
C GLU A 23 -15.13 4.62 9.52
N MET A 24 -16.27 3.95 9.34
CA MET A 24 -16.57 3.07 8.19
C MET A 24 -17.76 3.65 7.42
N PRO A 25 -17.56 4.69 6.59
CA PRO A 25 -18.68 5.40 6.02
C PRO A 25 -19.22 4.71 4.75
N GLY A 26 -20.50 4.96 4.45
CA GLY A 26 -21.15 4.42 3.26
C GLY A 26 -20.57 4.94 1.92
N PRO A 27 -20.98 4.35 0.78
CA PRO A 27 -20.40 4.66 -0.53
C PRO A 27 -20.53 6.13 -0.97
N SER A 28 -21.54 6.84 -0.48
CA SER A 28 -21.81 8.25 -0.79
C SER A 28 -20.92 9.24 -0.03
N ILE A 29 -20.13 8.77 0.94
CA ILE A 29 -19.22 9.61 1.72
C ILE A 29 -17.83 9.57 1.09
N THR A 30 -17.27 10.76 0.90
CA THR A 30 -15.97 10.97 0.24
C THR A 30 -14.85 11.31 1.21
N SER A 31 -15.14 11.68 2.45
CA SER A 31 -14.12 11.96 3.48
C SER A 31 -14.61 11.59 4.88
N TRP A 32 -13.72 11.02 5.68
CA TRP A 32 -13.99 10.56 7.04
C TRP A 32 -12.71 10.57 7.88
N MET A 33 -12.84 10.30 9.17
CA MET A 33 -11.76 10.23 10.13
C MET A 33 -11.29 8.77 10.30
N HIS A 34 -9.99 8.57 10.25
CA HIS A 34 -9.35 7.29 10.55
C HIS A 34 -8.26 7.50 11.59
N LEU A 35 -8.52 7.07 12.82
CA LEU A 35 -7.70 7.33 13.99
C LEU A 35 -7.22 8.78 13.99
N GLY A 36 -8.08 9.80 13.97
CA GLY A 36 -7.64 11.21 14.05
C GLY A 36 -6.92 11.77 12.81
N ILE A 37 -6.80 11.03 11.71
CA ILE A 37 -6.35 11.54 10.41
C ILE A 37 -7.54 11.60 9.46
N ARG A 38 -7.78 12.73 8.79
CA ARG A 38 -8.81 12.77 7.75
C ARG A 38 -8.31 12.02 6.53
N VAL A 39 -9.13 11.11 6.03
CA VAL A 39 -8.91 10.40 4.78
C VAL A 39 -9.95 10.81 3.74
N LYS A 40 -9.64 10.57 2.47
CA LYS A 40 -10.50 10.85 1.32
C LYS A 40 -10.56 9.63 0.42
N ARG A 41 -11.78 9.29 -0.01
CA ARG A 41 -11.99 8.27 -1.05
C ARG A 41 -11.29 8.71 -2.32
N GLY A 42 -10.67 7.76 -3.03
CA GLY A 42 -10.14 8.00 -4.37
C GLY A 42 -11.26 8.45 -5.32
N ASP A 43 -10.93 9.38 -6.23
CA ASP A 43 -11.88 9.86 -7.25
C ASP A 43 -12.17 8.74 -8.27
N PRO A 44 -13.42 8.23 -8.36
CA PRO A 44 -13.78 7.16 -9.28
C PRO A 44 -13.53 7.47 -10.76
N THR A 45 -13.42 8.74 -11.14
CA THR A 45 -13.28 9.20 -12.53
C THR A 45 -11.82 9.33 -12.99
N THR A 46 -10.87 9.30 -12.06
CA THR A 46 -9.45 9.23 -12.37
C THR A 46 -9.00 7.76 -12.42
N LEU A 47 -7.77 7.48 -12.86
CA LEU A 47 -7.11 6.16 -12.81
C LEU A 47 -7.20 5.42 -11.44
N SER A 48 -7.79 6.05 -10.42
CA SER A 48 -8.14 5.51 -9.11
C SER A 48 -9.24 4.42 -9.10
N ALA A 49 -9.95 4.20 -10.21
CA ALA A 49 -10.88 3.05 -10.35
C ALA A 49 -10.19 1.68 -10.28
N LEU A 50 -8.89 1.61 -10.63
CA LEU A 50 -8.07 0.40 -10.58
C LEU A 50 -7.35 0.29 -9.25
N GLN A 51 -8.13 0.18 -8.17
CA GLN A 51 -7.53 -0.11 -6.88
C GLN A 51 -6.94 -1.52 -6.90
N THR A 52 -5.71 -1.68 -6.38
CA THR A 52 -5.16 -3.03 -6.23
C THR A 52 -6.01 -3.77 -5.19
N PRO A 53 -6.56 -4.96 -5.52
CA PRO A 53 -7.30 -5.75 -4.54
C PRO A 53 -6.48 -5.97 -3.26
N GLY A 54 -7.13 -5.91 -2.10
CA GLY A 54 -6.47 -5.97 -0.80
C GLY A 54 -5.99 -4.63 -0.23
N PHE A 55 -6.05 -3.52 -1.00
CA PHE A 55 -5.68 -2.19 -0.51
C PHE A 55 -6.90 -1.26 -0.31
N PRO A 56 -6.88 -0.35 0.70
CA PRO A 56 -7.99 0.57 0.94
C PRO A 56 -8.14 1.62 -0.16
N ASP A 57 -9.36 1.85 -0.65
CA ASP A 57 -9.65 2.74 -1.79
C ASP A 57 -9.56 4.25 -1.48
N TYR A 58 -9.13 4.61 -0.27
CA TYR A 58 -8.96 5.97 0.25
C TYR A 58 -7.51 6.30 0.55
N ALA A 59 -7.18 7.58 0.70
CA ALA A 59 -5.86 8.07 1.08
C ALA A 59 -5.94 9.20 2.13
N PRO A 60 -4.89 9.42 2.95
CA PRO A 60 -4.80 10.58 3.82
C PRO A 60 -5.04 11.89 3.09
N ASN A 61 -5.70 12.81 3.75
CA ASN A 61 -5.88 14.16 3.23
C ASN A 61 -4.53 14.87 3.18
N ARG A 62 -4.19 15.48 2.05
CA ARG A 62 -2.91 16.19 1.84
C ARG A 62 -2.63 17.31 2.85
N PHE A 63 -3.67 17.81 3.52
CA PHE A 63 -3.55 18.86 4.53
C PHE A 63 -3.24 18.32 5.93
N ASP A 64 -3.37 17.01 6.14
CA ASP A 64 -3.12 16.34 7.41
C ASP A 64 -1.78 15.56 7.37
N LEU A 65 -0.90 15.86 6.40
CA LEU A 65 0.38 15.15 6.25
C LEU A 65 1.30 15.36 7.45
N ASP A 66 1.24 16.51 8.12
CA ASP A 66 2.06 16.77 9.31
C ASP A 66 1.60 15.94 10.52
N LEU A 67 0.29 15.69 10.62
CA LEU A 67 -0.25 14.76 11.63
C LEU A 67 0.20 13.32 11.37
N LEU A 68 0.36 12.96 10.10
CA LEU A 68 0.90 11.66 9.73
C LEU A 68 2.39 11.56 10.09
N LYS A 69 3.20 12.57 9.74
CA LYS A 69 4.62 12.64 10.13
C LYS A 69 4.82 12.49 11.63
N ALA A 70 4.06 13.22 12.43
CA ALA A 70 4.15 13.13 13.89
C ALA A 70 3.88 11.72 14.45
N ARG A 71 3.15 10.86 13.72
CA ARG A 71 2.99 9.44 14.08
C ARG A 71 4.21 8.61 13.72
N CYS A 72 4.85 8.95 12.61
CA CYS A 72 6.07 8.33 12.12
C CYS A 72 7.28 8.67 12.99
N ASP A 73 7.28 9.82 13.68
CA ASP A 73 8.43 10.29 14.46
C ASP A 73 8.60 9.60 15.83
N GLY A 74 7.90 8.47 16.05
CA GLY A 74 7.94 7.70 17.29
C GLY A 74 9.08 6.68 17.35
N GLN A 75 9.61 6.47 18.56
CA GLN A 75 10.62 5.43 18.83
C GLN A 75 10.11 4.03 18.42
N GLU A 76 8.82 3.77 18.53
CA GLU A 76 8.21 2.49 18.16
C GLU A 76 8.34 2.18 16.66
N LEU A 77 8.22 3.22 15.81
CA LEU A 77 8.44 3.04 14.37
C LEU A 77 9.91 2.71 14.11
N GLY A 78 10.85 3.43 14.74
CA GLY A 78 12.29 3.14 14.61
C GLY A 78 12.61 1.69 14.97
N VAL A 79 12.14 1.23 16.14
CA VAL A 79 12.32 -0.17 16.59
C VAL A 79 11.71 -1.16 15.59
N PHE A 80 10.56 -0.86 15.02
CA PHE A 80 9.97 -1.71 13.98
C PHE A 80 10.80 -1.71 12.69
N LEU A 81 11.27 -0.55 12.21
CA LEU A 81 12.11 -0.46 11.03
C LEU A 81 13.45 -1.19 11.21
N ASP A 82 14.01 -1.21 12.43
CA ASP A 82 15.21 -1.97 12.77
C ASP A 82 15.02 -3.48 12.62
N THR A 83 13.78 -4.00 12.67
CA THR A 83 13.48 -5.40 12.35
C THR A 83 13.58 -5.73 10.86
N MET A 84 13.82 -4.72 10.01
CA MET A 84 13.87 -4.82 8.56
C MET A 84 12.61 -5.48 7.96
N PRO A 85 11.41 -4.92 8.18
CA PRO A 85 10.14 -5.52 7.74
C PRO A 85 10.10 -5.78 6.24
N TRP A 86 10.78 -4.95 5.45
CA TRP A 86 10.92 -5.16 4.01
C TRP A 86 11.73 -6.44 3.68
N ARG A 87 12.77 -6.80 4.45
CA ARG A 87 13.48 -8.07 4.21
C ARG A 87 12.58 -9.25 4.50
N LYS A 88 11.88 -9.24 5.64
CA LYS A 88 10.90 -10.28 5.99
C LYS A 88 9.86 -10.46 4.87
N MET A 89 9.30 -9.36 4.37
CA MET A 89 8.33 -9.40 3.26
C MET A 89 8.91 -9.95 1.95
N LEU A 90 10.18 -9.64 1.63
CA LEU A 90 10.86 -10.18 0.47
C LEU A 90 11.16 -11.68 0.62
N ASP A 91 11.58 -12.11 1.80
CA ASP A 91 11.90 -13.50 2.11
C ASP A 91 10.65 -14.40 2.09
N GLU A 92 9.50 -13.85 2.50
CA GLU A 92 8.19 -14.51 2.47
C GLU A 92 7.51 -14.47 1.08
N LEU A 93 8.07 -13.73 0.11
CA LEU A 93 7.50 -13.63 -1.24
C LEU A 93 7.56 -15.00 -1.93
N PRO A 94 6.44 -15.49 -2.49
CA PRO A 94 6.44 -16.75 -3.22
C PRO A 94 7.39 -16.69 -4.41
N ARG A 95 8.22 -17.73 -4.56
CA ARG A 95 9.21 -17.83 -5.65
C ARG A 95 8.68 -18.56 -6.88
N GLU A 96 7.45 -19.06 -6.79
CA GLU A 96 6.80 -19.86 -7.81
C GLU A 96 5.61 -19.09 -8.41
N LEU A 97 5.32 -19.37 -9.68
CA LEU A 97 4.10 -18.93 -10.35
C LEU A 97 3.00 -19.97 -10.04
N TYR A 98 1.85 -19.51 -9.56
CA TYR A 98 0.71 -20.35 -9.19
C TYR A 98 -0.34 -20.44 -10.29
N PHE A 99 -0.47 -19.39 -11.11
CA PHE A 99 -1.52 -19.26 -12.12
C PHE A 99 -1.00 -19.41 -13.56
N HIS A 100 0.30 -19.28 -13.76
CA HIS A 100 0.99 -19.40 -15.04
C HIS A 100 2.12 -20.41 -14.91
N LYS A 101 2.47 -21.04 -16.03
CA LYS A 101 3.67 -21.87 -16.10
C LYS A 101 4.76 -21.14 -16.84
N LEU A 102 5.99 -21.33 -16.39
CA LEU A 102 7.18 -20.78 -17.04
C LEU A 102 7.33 -21.28 -18.47
N GLU A 103 6.98 -22.55 -18.73
CA GLU A 103 7.06 -23.20 -20.04
C GLU A 103 6.11 -22.60 -21.09
N ASP A 104 5.06 -21.89 -20.64
CA ASP A 104 4.08 -21.25 -21.53
C ASP A 104 4.46 -19.80 -21.88
N LEU A 105 5.55 -19.27 -21.31
CA LEU A 105 6.05 -17.93 -21.58
C LEU A 105 7.12 -17.97 -22.69
N ASP A 106 7.01 -17.06 -23.66
CA ASP A 106 8.06 -16.89 -24.65
C ASP A 106 9.29 -16.16 -24.06
N ASP A 107 10.41 -16.19 -24.80
CA ASP A 107 11.66 -15.56 -24.36
C ASP A 107 11.48 -14.06 -24.06
N GLU A 108 10.58 -13.36 -24.77
CA GLU A 108 10.36 -11.94 -24.52
C GLU A 108 9.64 -11.70 -23.19
N ALA A 109 8.63 -12.51 -22.87
CA ALA A 109 7.89 -12.47 -21.61
C ALA A 109 8.78 -12.90 -20.44
N LEU A 110 9.61 -13.93 -20.61
CA LEU A 110 10.57 -14.37 -19.59
C LEU A 110 11.57 -13.27 -19.25
N ASN A 111 12.21 -12.68 -20.25
CA ASN A 111 13.14 -11.58 -20.04
C ASN A 111 12.45 -10.35 -19.40
N ALA A 112 11.21 -10.05 -19.80
CA ALA A 112 10.45 -8.96 -19.21
C ALA A 112 10.06 -9.23 -17.74
N LEU A 113 9.79 -10.48 -17.38
CA LEU A 113 9.51 -10.88 -16.02
C LEU A 113 10.78 -10.79 -15.16
N ASP A 114 11.91 -11.29 -15.66
CA ASP A 114 13.22 -11.20 -14.98
C ASP A 114 13.63 -9.73 -14.77
N ASP A 115 13.54 -8.88 -15.80
CA ASP A 115 13.78 -7.44 -15.70
C ASP A 115 12.94 -6.79 -14.59
N TRP A 116 11.67 -7.20 -14.45
CA TRP A 116 10.79 -6.70 -13.41
C TRP A 116 11.19 -7.19 -12.02
N MET A 117 11.47 -8.49 -11.88
CA MET A 117 11.83 -9.11 -10.62
C MET A 117 13.19 -8.60 -10.12
N ASP A 118 14.17 -8.43 -10.98
CA ASP A 118 15.46 -7.81 -10.65
C ASP A 118 15.28 -6.37 -10.16
N PHE A 119 14.42 -5.59 -10.82
CA PHE A 119 14.10 -4.24 -10.36
C PHE A 119 13.45 -4.25 -8.98
N VAL A 120 12.46 -5.11 -8.75
CA VAL A 120 11.76 -5.20 -7.46
C VAL A 120 12.70 -5.64 -6.35
N CYS A 121 13.41 -6.76 -6.54
CA CYS A 121 14.34 -7.31 -5.55
C CYS A 121 15.47 -6.34 -5.24
N GLY A 122 16.05 -5.70 -6.26
CA GLY A 122 17.13 -4.72 -6.09
C GLY A 122 16.70 -3.41 -5.43
N ASN A 123 15.41 -3.08 -5.43
CA ASN A 123 14.88 -1.83 -4.89
C ASN A 123 13.80 -2.05 -3.83
N PHE A 124 13.76 -3.23 -3.21
CA PHE A 124 12.63 -3.65 -2.39
C PHE A 124 12.38 -2.72 -1.20
N ARG A 125 13.45 -2.24 -0.54
CA ARG A 125 13.34 -1.24 0.53
C ARG A 125 12.67 0.05 0.05
N ALA A 126 13.12 0.60 -1.08
CA ALA A 126 12.58 1.83 -1.63
C ALA A 126 11.12 1.68 -2.05
N ILE A 127 10.76 0.52 -2.63
CA ILE A 127 9.37 0.16 -2.93
C ILE A 127 8.56 0.12 -1.64
N TRP A 128 9.05 -0.56 -0.62
CA TRP A 128 8.38 -0.66 0.68
C TRP A 128 8.17 0.73 1.30
N ASP A 129 9.19 1.59 1.36
CA ASP A 129 9.09 2.94 1.91
C ASP A 129 8.04 3.80 1.19
N ILE A 130 8.05 3.79 -0.16
CA ILE A 130 7.09 4.54 -0.97
C ILE A 130 5.69 4.00 -0.79
N LEU A 131 5.53 2.67 -0.82
CA LEU A 131 4.25 2.02 -0.63
C LEU A 131 3.71 2.21 0.77
N HIS A 132 4.50 2.65 1.74
CA HIS A 132 4.08 2.79 3.13
C HIS A 132 4.09 4.24 3.63
N TRP A 133 4.16 5.21 2.71
CA TRP A 133 4.19 6.66 2.97
C TRP A 133 5.34 7.11 3.90
N LEU A 134 6.41 6.32 4.04
CA LEU A 134 7.58 6.69 4.84
C LEU A 134 8.44 7.79 4.18
N THR A 135 8.17 8.10 2.92
CA THR A 135 8.79 9.21 2.19
C THR A 135 8.38 10.60 2.71
N LEU A 136 7.45 10.70 3.67
CA LEU A 136 7.00 11.96 4.26
C LEU A 136 8.01 12.56 5.26
N ASP A 137 8.97 11.78 5.74
CA ASP A 137 10.14 12.25 6.46
C ASP A 137 11.40 11.48 6.00
N ARG A 138 12.59 12.03 6.30
CA ARG A 138 13.93 11.73 5.77
C ARG A 138 14.45 10.28 5.96
N SER A 139 13.62 9.33 6.37
CA SER A 139 13.99 7.92 6.60
C SER A 139 13.77 7.01 5.38
N SER A 140 13.20 7.54 4.30
CA SER A 140 13.04 6.81 3.05
C SER A 140 14.35 6.74 2.27
N ASP A 141 14.81 5.52 1.97
CA ASP A 141 15.93 5.28 1.07
C ASP A 141 15.55 5.46 -0.42
N ALA A 142 14.27 5.69 -0.70
CA ALA A 142 13.78 5.84 -2.07
C ALA A 142 14.24 7.16 -2.72
N PRO A 143 14.91 7.11 -3.89
CA PRO A 143 15.33 8.32 -4.61
C PRO A 143 14.15 9.18 -5.06
N PRO A 144 14.33 10.51 -5.17
CA PRO A 144 13.35 11.38 -5.81
C PRO A 144 12.92 10.85 -7.19
N GLY A 145 11.61 10.81 -7.43
CA GLY A 145 11.07 10.31 -8.70
C GLY A 145 11.08 8.80 -8.89
N PHE A 146 11.52 8.00 -7.90
CA PHE A 146 11.53 6.54 -7.98
C PHE A 146 10.17 5.96 -8.34
N ARG A 147 9.07 6.45 -7.73
CA ARG A 147 7.71 6.03 -8.07
C ARG A 147 7.38 6.18 -9.56
N LYS A 148 7.78 7.31 -10.16
CA LYS A 148 7.56 7.57 -11.59
C LYS A 148 8.37 6.60 -12.44
N LYS A 149 9.62 6.30 -12.04
CA LYS A 149 10.48 5.30 -12.69
C LYS A 149 9.90 3.89 -12.60
N ALA A 150 9.46 3.46 -11.41
CA ALA A 150 8.86 2.14 -11.20
C ALA A 150 7.58 1.95 -12.02
N LEU A 151 6.66 2.92 -12.00
CA LEU A 151 5.43 2.87 -12.80
C LEU A 151 5.70 2.90 -14.30
N ALA A 152 6.71 3.66 -14.76
CA ALA A 152 7.09 3.70 -16.16
C ALA A 152 7.70 2.37 -16.63
N LEU A 153 8.54 1.75 -15.80
CA LEU A 153 9.10 0.42 -16.07
C LEU A 153 7.98 -0.62 -16.12
N GLN A 154 7.11 -0.64 -15.11
CA GLN A 154 5.98 -1.57 -15.08
C GLN A 154 5.11 -1.43 -16.33
N LYS A 155 4.75 -0.19 -16.71
CA LYS A 155 3.96 0.07 -17.92
C LYS A 155 4.67 -0.41 -19.20
N LYS A 156 5.99 -0.23 -19.29
CA LYS A 156 6.80 -0.72 -20.41
C LYS A 156 6.80 -2.24 -20.48
N LEU A 157 6.94 -2.93 -19.35
CA LEU A 157 6.99 -4.39 -19.30
C LEU A 157 5.58 -5.01 -19.45
N SER A 158 4.52 -4.33 -19.03
CA SER A 158 3.14 -4.76 -19.27
C SER A 158 2.76 -4.94 -20.74
N THR A 159 3.49 -4.36 -21.69
CA THR A 159 3.23 -4.61 -23.14
C THR A 159 3.77 -5.95 -23.61
N LYS A 160 4.66 -6.58 -22.82
CA LYS A 160 5.35 -7.84 -23.11
C LYS A 160 4.83 -9.00 -22.25
N LEU A 161 4.00 -8.68 -21.26
CA LEU A 161 3.51 -9.61 -20.26
C LEU A 161 1.99 -9.73 -20.36
N SER A 162 1.46 -10.93 -20.12
CA SER A 162 0.02 -11.09 -19.97
C SER A 162 -0.49 -10.21 -18.82
N SER A 163 -1.69 -9.63 -18.97
CA SER A 163 -2.26 -8.83 -17.88
C SER A 163 -2.50 -9.63 -16.59
N THR A 164 -2.65 -10.96 -16.73
CA THR A 164 -2.88 -11.90 -15.63
C THR A 164 -1.63 -12.23 -14.83
N ILE A 165 -0.42 -12.07 -15.39
CA ILE A 165 0.84 -12.31 -14.65
C ILE A 165 0.92 -11.46 -13.38
N TRP A 166 0.32 -10.26 -13.41
CA TRP A 166 0.32 -9.31 -12.29
C TRP A 166 -0.58 -9.75 -11.12
N ASN A 167 -1.32 -10.84 -11.27
CA ASN A 167 -2.10 -11.47 -10.21
C ASN A 167 -1.31 -12.59 -9.53
N GLU A 168 -0.12 -12.94 -10.02
CA GLU A 168 0.73 -13.94 -9.39
C GLU A 168 1.22 -13.47 -8.03
N PRO A 169 1.11 -14.30 -6.98
CA PRO A 169 1.55 -13.93 -5.64
C PRO A 169 3.05 -13.57 -5.57
N GLY A 170 3.87 -14.23 -6.40
CA GLY A 170 5.31 -13.97 -6.50
C GLY A 170 5.68 -12.74 -7.34
N VAL A 171 4.74 -12.20 -8.14
CA VAL A 171 4.99 -11.06 -9.02
C VAL A 171 4.46 -9.79 -8.38
N TRP A 172 5.34 -9.07 -7.70
CA TRP A 172 4.94 -7.86 -6.99
C TRP A 172 4.52 -6.76 -7.97
N LYS A 173 3.24 -6.39 -7.95
CA LYS A 173 2.73 -5.25 -8.72
C LYS A 173 2.99 -3.93 -7.99
N PHE A 174 3.61 -2.95 -8.64
CA PHE A 174 3.72 -1.62 -8.03
C PHE A 174 2.32 -1.00 -7.95
N LEU A 175 1.91 -0.62 -6.75
CA LEU A 175 0.53 -0.22 -6.49
C LEU A 175 0.24 1.18 -7.04
N ASN A 176 -0.97 1.36 -7.56
CA ASN A 176 -1.47 2.68 -7.96
C ASN A 176 -1.69 3.58 -6.74
N LYS A 177 -2.21 3.02 -5.65
CA LYS A 177 -2.40 3.70 -4.36
C LYS A 177 -1.42 3.15 -3.34
N ILE A 178 -1.01 4.02 -2.43
CA ILE A 178 -0.04 3.70 -1.39
C ILE A 178 -0.76 2.94 -0.26
N CYS A 179 -0.08 2.01 0.41
CA CYS A 179 -0.54 1.38 1.64
C CYS A 179 -0.55 2.39 2.79
N HIS A 180 -1.64 2.38 3.55
CA HIS A 180 -1.86 3.32 4.65
C HIS A 180 -1.70 2.64 6.02
N TRP A 181 -0.85 1.60 6.13
CA TRP A 181 -0.58 0.90 7.39
C TRP A 181 -0.20 1.86 8.53
N ILE A 182 0.42 3.00 8.20
CA ILE A 182 0.84 4.02 9.15
C ILE A 182 -0.33 4.81 9.75
N LEU A 183 -1.54 4.60 9.22
CA LEU A 183 -2.79 5.02 9.83
C LEU A 183 -3.28 4.06 10.91
N MET A 184 -2.66 2.88 11.08
CA MET A 184 -2.95 1.97 12.19
C MET A 184 -2.39 2.52 13.50
N ASP A 185 -2.93 2.05 14.62
CA ASP A 185 -2.42 2.42 15.95
C ASP A 185 -0.97 1.95 16.13
N LYS A 186 -0.16 2.71 16.88
CA LYS A 186 1.25 2.39 17.15
C LYS A 186 1.45 1.01 17.78
N GLN A 187 0.47 0.49 18.52
CA GLN A 187 0.49 -0.86 19.08
C GLN A 187 0.51 -1.96 18.00
N HIS A 188 0.15 -1.64 16.75
CA HIS A 188 0.22 -2.57 15.64
C HIS A 188 1.61 -2.65 15.01
N PHE A 189 2.54 -1.75 15.36
CA PHE A 189 3.93 -1.80 14.87
C PHE A 189 4.70 -3.04 15.36
N THR A 190 4.20 -3.76 16.37
CA THR A 190 4.90 -4.88 17.03
C THR A 190 4.31 -6.26 16.77
N ARG A 191 3.19 -6.36 16.04
CA ARG A 191 2.56 -7.65 15.71
C ARG A 191 2.95 -8.11 14.33
N ASP A 192 3.12 -9.42 14.16
CA ASP A 192 3.44 -10.09 12.89
C ASP A 192 2.68 -9.45 11.74
N PHE A 193 3.40 -8.62 10.97
CA PHE A 193 2.90 -7.96 9.78
C PHE A 193 2.73 -9.00 8.68
N ARG A 194 1.66 -9.78 8.75
CA ARG A 194 1.03 -10.33 7.56
C ARG A 194 0.25 -9.20 6.90
N MET A 195 0.97 -8.32 6.20
CA MET A 195 0.26 -7.49 5.23
C MET A 195 -0.31 -8.44 4.17
N LEU A 196 -1.61 -8.29 3.88
CA LEU A 196 -2.32 -9.00 2.82
C LEU A 196 -1.53 -8.96 1.51
N LEU A 197 -0.69 -9.97 1.29
CA LEU A 197 -0.10 -10.29 0.00
C LEU A 197 -1.05 -11.12 -0.86
N VAL A 198 -2.25 -11.42 -0.36
CA VAL A 198 -3.25 -12.17 -1.11
C VAL A 198 -4.40 -11.23 -1.47
N ALA A 199 -4.32 -10.67 -2.68
CA ALA A 199 -5.52 -10.44 -3.44
C ALA A 199 -6.23 -11.80 -3.65
N GLY A 200 -7.13 -12.16 -2.75
CA GLY A 200 -8.08 -13.28 -2.90
C GLY A 200 -7.68 -14.60 -2.23
N ALA A 201 -7.90 -14.73 -0.91
CA ALA A 201 -8.18 -16.02 -0.28
C ALA A 201 -8.87 -15.88 1.09
N ASP A 202 -9.86 -15.00 1.22
CA ASP A 202 -10.84 -15.14 2.31
C ASP A 202 -12.00 -15.97 1.80
N GLY A 203 -11.75 -17.29 1.69
CA GLY A 203 -12.80 -18.29 1.67
C GLY A 203 -13.40 -18.42 3.06
N THR A 204 -14.17 -17.41 3.49
CA THR A 204 -15.14 -17.56 4.58
C THR A 204 -16.54 -17.39 4.02
N SER A 205 -17.02 -18.43 3.36
CA SER A 205 -18.45 -18.67 3.20
C SER A 205 -18.85 -19.82 4.13
N GLY A 206 -19.06 -19.50 5.40
CA GLY A 206 -20.21 -20.03 6.14
C GLY A 206 -21.24 -18.90 6.16
N LEU A 207 -22.55 -19.06 5.99
CA LEU A 207 -23.51 -20.18 6.05
C LEU A 207 -24.82 -19.60 5.42
N PRO A 208 -25.89 -20.35 5.15
CA PRO A 208 -26.34 -21.61 5.75
C PRO A 208 -26.22 -22.85 4.87
#